data_AF-A0A818Z675-F1
#
_entry.id   AF-A0A818Z675-F1
#
_cell.length_a   1.000
_cell.length_b   1.000
_cell.length_c   1.000
_cell.angle_alpha   90.00
_cell.angle_beta   90.00
_cell.angle_gamma   90.00
#
_symmetry.space_group_name_H-M   'P 1'
#
loop_
_entity.id
_entity.type
_entity.pdbx_description
1 polymer ?
#
loop_
_entity_poly.entity_id
_entity_poly.type
_entity_poly.pdbx_seq_one_letter_code
_entity_poly.pdbx_strand_id
1 'polypeptide(L)'
;MDDITTFEMLPDEMILLVSQYLRCGEVLYSFFNLNSRLNSTIADICHHVNISDVTYKQFDFIVSQIVPQIGFSIRSLVLNGKLESTTSNKVDSLFYNAKLSLIFPQLYRLSLVNFDDTQLDLFLDKITDLPDLVKLDFINLRENHGEGSLGKILAANKDRLKSVSFDSDSIGFTFNRAIYDEMFCYPNIKELTVNLKIGKLVRVIFQLVPHINRFHINCDPLSYLGISTSPNISPLVHLKDFQMNTIHISWSFNENS
;
A
#
# COMPACT_ATOMS: atom_id res chain seq x y z
N MET A 1 -33.88 -18.43 29.59
CA MET A 1 -33.96 -16.97 29.38
C MET A 1 -33.19 -16.75 28.12
N ASP A 2 -33.90 -16.83 27.00
CA ASP A 2 -33.31 -16.73 25.68
C ASP A 2 -33.33 -15.26 25.30
N ASP A 3 -32.33 -14.51 25.78
CA ASP A 3 -31.98 -13.22 25.19
C ASP A 3 -31.36 -13.52 23.82
N ILE A 4 -32.21 -13.94 22.87
CA ILE A 4 -31.88 -13.85 21.46
C ILE A 4 -31.67 -12.36 21.23
N THR A 5 -30.42 -11.97 21.06
CA THR A 5 -30.00 -10.60 20.86
C THR A 5 -30.80 -10.05 19.68
N THR A 6 -31.60 -9.01 19.94
CA THR A 6 -32.45 -8.33 18.94
C THR A 6 -31.69 -7.94 17.67
N PHE A 7 -30.37 -7.85 17.75
CA PHE A 7 -29.46 -7.66 16.63
C PHE A 7 -29.58 -8.73 15.54
N GLU A 8 -29.72 -10.02 15.88
CA GLU A 8 -29.82 -11.09 14.88
C GLU A 8 -31.16 -11.08 14.12
N MET A 9 -32.16 -10.39 14.65
CA MET A 9 -33.45 -10.20 13.97
C MET A 9 -33.46 -9.01 13.00
N LEU A 10 -32.42 -8.17 13.03
CA LEU A 10 -32.31 -7.05 12.09
C LEU A 10 -32.17 -7.57 10.66
N PRO A 11 -32.79 -6.93 9.65
CA PRO A 11 -32.54 -7.21 8.24
C PRO A 11 -31.07 -7.02 7.85
N ASP A 12 -30.62 -7.68 6.77
CA ASP A 12 -29.21 -7.62 6.32
C ASP A 12 -28.80 -6.18 5.97
N GLU A 13 -29.73 -5.39 5.43
CA GLU A 13 -29.51 -3.99 5.08
C GLU A 13 -29.17 -3.14 6.31
N MET A 14 -29.79 -3.43 7.47
CA MET A 14 -29.51 -2.71 8.71
C MET A 14 -28.14 -3.11 9.27
N ILE A 15 -27.76 -4.39 9.17
CA ILE A 15 -26.44 -4.88 9.57
C ILE A 15 -25.34 -4.27 8.68
N LEU A 16 -25.57 -4.21 7.37
CA LEU A 16 -24.67 -3.56 6.41
C LEU A 16 -24.55 -2.06 6.71
N LEU A 17 -25.66 -1.39 7.01
CA LEU A 17 -25.64 0.02 7.39
C LEU A 17 -24.82 0.25 8.66
N VAL A 18 -24.99 -0.57 9.70
CA VAL A 18 -24.14 -0.52 10.91
C VAL A 18 -22.67 -0.75 10.53
N SER A 19 -22.40 -1.71 9.66
CA SER A 19 -21.03 -2.03 9.23
C SER A 19 -20.37 -0.88 8.46
N GLN A 20 -21.14 -0.01 7.78
CA GLN A 20 -20.62 1.19 7.13
C GLN A 20 -20.13 2.27 8.11
N TYR A 21 -20.66 2.28 9.34
CA TYR A 21 -20.19 3.18 10.41
C TYR A 21 -18.98 2.64 11.17
N LEU A 22 -18.64 1.37 10.97
CA LEU A 22 -17.54 0.70 11.63
C LEU A 22 -16.33 0.58 10.71
N ARG A 23 -15.14 0.57 11.28
CA ARG A 23 -13.91 0.27 10.55
C ARG A 23 -13.87 -1.23 10.23
N CYS A 24 -13.18 -1.60 9.15
CA CYS A 24 -13.03 -3.00 8.73
C CYS A 24 -12.58 -3.91 9.89
N GLY A 25 -11.56 -3.51 10.66
CA GLY A 25 -11.10 -4.28 11.81
C GLY A 25 -12.13 -4.41 12.94
N GLU A 26 -13.00 -3.41 13.15
CA GLU A 26 -14.09 -3.49 14.13
C GLU A 26 -15.17 -4.46 13.67
N VAL A 27 -15.56 -4.41 12.39
CA VAL A 27 -16.50 -5.38 11.79
C VAL A 27 -15.95 -6.80 11.94
N LEU A 28 -14.69 -7.03 11.55
CA LEU A 28 -14.08 -8.36 11.66
C LEU A 28 -14.01 -8.82 13.12
N TYR A 29 -13.56 -7.96 14.03
CA TYR A 29 -13.45 -8.30 15.45
C TYR A 29 -14.82 -8.59 16.09
N SER A 30 -15.86 -7.85 15.71
CA SER A 30 -17.18 -7.92 16.33
C SER A 30 -18.10 -8.95 15.71
N PHE A 31 -18.06 -9.18 14.40
CA PHE A 31 -19.06 -9.97 13.69
C PHE A 31 -18.55 -11.29 13.10
N PHE A 32 -17.24 -11.42 12.91
CA PHE A 32 -16.69 -12.62 12.27
C PHE A 32 -16.95 -13.88 13.12
N ASN A 33 -17.46 -14.92 12.47
CA ASN A 33 -17.77 -16.22 13.06
C ASN A 33 -18.79 -16.18 14.22
N LEU A 34 -19.62 -15.15 14.30
CA LEU A 34 -20.77 -15.15 15.21
C LEU A 34 -21.86 -16.12 14.74
N ASN A 35 -22.27 -16.01 13.47
CA ASN A 35 -23.17 -16.94 12.81
C ASN A 35 -22.99 -16.90 11.28
N SER A 36 -23.53 -17.90 10.58
CA SER A 36 -23.37 -18.05 9.13
C SER A 36 -23.99 -16.90 8.33
N ARG A 37 -25.10 -16.34 8.83
CA ARG A 37 -25.77 -15.20 8.19
C ARG A 37 -24.86 -13.97 8.22
N LEU A 38 -24.36 -13.58 9.39
CA LEU A 38 -23.44 -12.44 9.53
C LEU A 38 -22.16 -12.62 8.71
N ASN A 39 -21.58 -13.83 8.70
CA ASN A 39 -20.44 -14.14 7.84
C ASN A 39 -20.74 -13.91 6.35
N SER A 40 -21.94 -14.24 5.91
CA SER A 40 -22.39 -14.00 4.54
C SER A 40 -22.60 -12.51 4.28
N THR A 41 -23.18 -11.78 5.24
CA THR A 41 -23.42 -10.34 5.16
C THR A 41 -22.11 -9.55 5.05
N ILE A 42 -21.04 -9.94 5.77
CA ILE A 42 -19.75 -9.24 5.77
C ILE A 42 -18.73 -9.81 4.76
N ALA A 43 -19.15 -10.72 3.87
CA ALA A 43 -18.24 -11.42 2.96
C ALA A 43 -17.39 -10.46 2.10
N ASP A 44 -17.98 -9.36 1.63
CA ASP A 44 -17.27 -8.34 0.86
C ASP A 44 -16.19 -7.62 1.68
N ILE A 45 -16.43 -7.42 2.98
CA ILE A 45 -15.43 -6.85 3.90
C ILE A 45 -14.27 -7.83 4.09
N CYS A 46 -14.55 -9.13 4.11
CA CYS A 46 -13.51 -10.17 4.18
C CYS A 46 -12.63 -10.23 2.91
N HIS A 47 -13.11 -9.73 1.76
CA HIS A 47 -12.27 -9.60 0.55
C HIS A 47 -11.35 -8.37 0.58
N HIS A 48 -11.73 -7.34 1.34
CA HIS A 48 -11.05 -6.04 1.41
C HIS A 48 -10.68 -5.69 2.86
N VAL A 49 -9.60 -6.31 3.34
CA VAL A 49 -9.19 -6.22 4.74
C VAL A 49 -8.31 -5.00 4.97
N ASN A 50 -8.82 -4.06 5.77
CA ASN A 50 -8.05 -2.93 6.27
C ASN A 50 -7.83 -3.06 7.79
N ILE A 51 -6.59 -3.33 8.17
CA ILE A 51 -6.14 -3.43 9.57
C ILE A 51 -5.12 -2.35 9.92
N SER A 52 -5.14 -1.21 9.22
CA SER A 52 -4.19 -0.13 9.49
C SER A 52 -4.54 0.71 10.73
N ASP A 53 -5.81 0.74 11.11
CA ASP A 53 -6.34 1.61 12.17
C ASP A 53 -7.18 0.81 13.18
N VAL A 54 -6.51 -0.18 13.77
CA VAL A 54 -7.05 -1.08 14.78
C VAL A 54 -6.22 -1.00 16.07
N THR A 55 -6.84 -1.28 17.21
CA THR A 55 -6.11 -1.45 18.46
C THR A 55 -5.24 -2.71 18.39
N TYR A 56 -4.17 -2.76 19.21
CA TYR A 56 -3.30 -3.94 19.30
C TYR A 56 -4.09 -5.25 19.55
N LYS A 57 -5.07 -5.22 20.46
CA LYS A 57 -5.89 -6.39 20.78
C LYS A 57 -6.71 -6.87 19.59
N GLN A 58 -7.29 -5.95 18.83
CA GLN A 58 -8.02 -6.27 17.61
C GLN A 58 -7.07 -6.83 16.55
N PHE A 59 -5.91 -6.20 16.36
CA PHE A 59 -4.91 -6.65 15.40
C PHE A 59 -4.45 -8.08 15.67
N ASP A 60 -4.01 -8.38 16.90
CA ASP A 60 -3.57 -9.71 17.29
C ASP A 60 -4.67 -10.75 17.13
N PHE A 61 -5.92 -10.42 17.49
CA PHE A 61 -7.06 -11.31 17.26
C PHE A 61 -7.34 -11.55 15.78
N ILE A 62 -7.39 -10.50 14.97
CA ILE A 62 -7.67 -10.60 13.54
C ILE A 62 -6.59 -11.45 12.86
N VAL A 63 -5.32 -11.14 13.11
CA VAL A 63 -4.20 -11.85 12.48
C VAL A 63 -4.09 -13.30 12.97
N SER A 64 -4.31 -13.56 14.26
CA SER A 64 -4.12 -14.91 14.81
C SER A 64 -5.34 -15.83 14.64
N GLN A 65 -6.56 -15.29 14.61
CA GLN A 65 -7.80 -16.07 14.58
C GLN A 65 -8.54 -15.96 13.24
N ILE A 66 -8.63 -14.76 12.66
CA ILE A 66 -9.50 -14.50 11.50
C ILE A 66 -8.75 -14.73 10.19
N VAL A 67 -7.58 -14.10 10.02
CA VAL A 67 -6.78 -14.17 8.78
C VAL A 67 -6.49 -15.62 8.34
N PRO A 68 -6.16 -16.58 9.21
CA PRO A 68 -5.95 -17.96 8.78
C PRO A 68 -7.19 -18.62 8.14
N GLN A 69 -8.39 -18.13 8.46
CA GLN A 69 -9.65 -18.66 7.96
C GLN A 69 -10.12 -17.99 6.66
N ILE A 70 -9.74 -16.73 6.43
CA ILE A 70 -10.19 -15.96 5.25
C ILE A 70 -9.06 -15.56 4.30
N GLY A 71 -7.79 -15.78 4.65
CA GLY A 71 -6.64 -15.28 3.91
C GLY A 71 -6.69 -15.60 2.42
N PHE A 72 -7.16 -16.82 2.08
CA PHE A 72 -7.27 -17.29 0.70
C PHE A 72 -8.22 -16.48 -0.18
N SER A 73 -9.17 -15.75 0.42
CA SER A 73 -10.15 -14.93 -0.28
C SER A 73 -9.83 -13.44 -0.23
N ILE A 74 -8.82 -13.01 0.53
CA ILE A 74 -8.43 -11.60 0.61
C ILE A 74 -7.82 -11.17 -0.72
N ARG A 75 -8.41 -10.13 -1.32
CA ARG A 75 -7.96 -9.51 -2.57
C ARG A 75 -7.28 -8.17 -2.36
N SER A 76 -7.63 -7.46 -1.29
CA SER A 76 -7.00 -6.20 -0.92
C SER A 76 -6.64 -6.24 0.56
N LEU A 77 -5.39 -5.93 0.88
CA LEU A 77 -4.90 -5.88 2.26
C LEU A 77 -4.24 -4.52 2.53
N VAL A 78 -4.59 -3.89 3.65
CA VAL A 78 -3.95 -2.67 4.15
C VAL A 78 -3.28 -2.95 5.48
N LEU A 79 -1.96 -2.76 5.54
CA LEU A 79 -1.12 -3.00 6.72
C LEU A 79 -0.50 -1.70 7.23
N ASN A 80 -0.22 -1.63 8.54
CA ASN A 80 0.44 -0.48 9.15
C ASN A 80 1.79 -0.90 9.77
N GLY A 81 2.88 -0.24 9.36
CA GLY A 81 4.24 -0.55 9.82
C GLY A 81 4.46 -0.28 11.31
N LYS A 82 3.70 0.64 11.91
CA LYS A 82 3.83 1.00 13.34
C LYS A 82 3.48 -0.14 14.32
N LEU A 83 3.00 -1.28 13.82
CA LEU A 83 2.51 -2.37 14.65
C LEU A 83 3.64 -3.24 15.26
N GLU A 84 4.85 -3.27 14.68
CA GLU A 84 5.98 -4.11 15.14
C GLU A 84 6.44 -3.85 16.58
N SER A 85 6.31 -2.62 17.10
CA SER A 85 6.73 -2.30 18.47
C SER A 85 5.96 -3.07 19.56
N THR A 86 4.94 -3.84 19.17
CA THR A 86 4.06 -4.57 20.09
C THR A 86 3.68 -5.98 19.63
N THR A 87 4.17 -6.48 18.49
CA THR A 87 3.65 -7.73 17.90
C THR A 87 3.91 -8.97 18.74
N SER A 88 2.94 -9.89 18.76
CA SER A 88 3.12 -11.23 19.31
C SER A 88 3.91 -12.10 18.33
N ASN A 89 4.63 -13.10 18.83
CA ASN A 89 5.37 -14.07 18.01
C ASN A 89 4.54 -14.69 16.88
N LYS A 90 3.20 -14.77 17.04
CA LYS A 90 2.28 -15.31 16.02
C LYS A 90 2.13 -14.35 14.84
N VAL A 91 1.98 -13.05 15.10
CA VAL A 91 1.91 -12.03 14.05
C VAL A 91 3.19 -12.03 13.24
N ASP A 92 4.34 -12.04 13.94
CA ASP A 92 5.63 -12.05 13.27
C ASP A 92 5.79 -13.30 12.40
N SER A 93 5.31 -14.44 12.90
CA SER A 93 5.34 -15.69 12.14
C SER A 93 4.51 -15.62 10.86
N LEU A 94 3.39 -14.90 10.86
CA LEU A 94 2.47 -14.86 9.73
C LEU A 94 2.96 -13.93 8.62
N PHE A 95 3.52 -12.77 8.96
CA PHE A 95 3.94 -11.79 7.95
C PHE A 95 5.44 -11.86 7.59
N TYR A 96 6.30 -12.28 8.51
CA TYR A 96 7.75 -12.26 8.28
C TYR A 96 8.37 -13.65 8.11
N ASN A 97 7.76 -14.70 8.67
CA ASN A 97 8.31 -16.06 8.59
C ASN A 97 7.54 -16.98 7.61
N ALA A 98 6.26 -16.72 7.38
CA ALA A 98 5.47 -17.51 6.45
C ALA A 98 5.57 -16.99 5.01
N LYS A 99 5.30 -17.88 4.04
CA LYS A 99 5.14 -17.47 2.64
C LYS A 99 3.79 -16.79 2.47
N LEU A 100 3.79 -15.47 2.24
CA LEU A 100 2.58 -14.68 2.04
C LEU A 100 1.69 -15.25 0.93
N SER A 101 2.28 -15.85 -0.11
CA SER A 101 1.54 -16.47 -1.22
C SER A 101 0.70 -17.69 -0.84
N LEU A 102 1.02 -18.37 0.26
CA LEU A 102 0.20 -19.47 0.78
C LEU A 102 -1.00 -18.94 1.58
N ILE A 103 -0.83 -17.79 2.23
CA ILE A 103 -1.88 -17.19 3.07
C ILE A 103 -2.82 -16.37 2.20
N PHE A 104 -2.29 -15.58 1.27
CA PHE A 104 -3.03 -14.66 0.41
C PHE A 104 -2.81 -14.96 -1.10
N PRO A 105 -3.15 -16.17 -1.58
CA PRO A 105 -2.97 -16.54 -2.99
C PRO A 105 -3.68 -15.62 -3.98
N GLN A 106 -4.82 -15.02 -3.59
CA GLN A 106 -5.65 -14.14 -4.44
C GLN A 106 -5.39 -12.65 -4.20
N LEU A 107 -4.32 -12.29 -3.48
CA LEU A 107 -4.04 -10.90 -3.14
C LEU A 107 -3.74 -10.11 -4.41
N TYR A 108 -4.61 -9.17 -4.75
CA TYR A 108 -4.50 -8.32 -5.94
C TYR A 108 -3.82 -6.99 -5.63
N ARG A 109 -4.11 -6.44 -4.44
CA ARG A 109 -3.67 -5.12 -3.99
C ARG A 109 -3.13 -5.18 -2.57
N LEU A 110 -1.99 -4.56 -2.34
CA LEU A 110 -1.39 -4.40 -1.02
C LEU A 110 -1.11 -2.92 -0.76
N SER A 111 -1.53 -2.42 0.40
CA SER A 111 -1.30 -1.06 0.82
C SER A 111 -0.52 -1.04 2.13
N LEU A 112 0.59 -0.31 2.16
CA LEU A 112 1.53 -0.22 3.27
C LEU A 112 1.48 1.19 3.85
N VAL A 113 1.06 1.30 5.10
CA VAL A 113 0.81 2.57 5.78
C VAL A 113 1.88 2.80 6.85
N ASN A 114 2.51 3.98 6.90
CA ASN A 114 3.51 4.33 7.91
C ASN A 114 4.67 3.31 8.07
N PHE A 115 5.16 2.72 6.98
CA PHE A 115 6.37 1.90 7.05
C PHE A 115 7.61 2.80 7.10
N ASP A 116 8.57 2.46 7.97
CA ASP A 116 9.92 3.01 7.92
C ASP A 116 10.81 2.23 6.93
N ASP A 117 12.03 2.71 6.70
CA ASP A 117 12.99 2.10 5.76
C ASP A 117 13.28 0.64 6.09
N THR A 118 13.53 0.33 7.36
CA THR A 118 13.99 -0.98 7.81
C THR A 118 12.86 -2.00 7.67
N GLN A 119 11.67 -1.62 8.11
CA GLN A 119 10.46 -2.42 8.00
C GLN A 119 10.09 -2.67 6.55
N LEU A 120 10.14 -1.62 5.72
CA LEU A 120 9.85 -1.72 4.31
C LEU A 120 10.81 -2.70 3.65
N ASP A 121 12.11 -2.57 3.90
CA ASP A 121 13.11 -3.44 3.30
C ASP A 121 12.92 -4.91 3.67
N LEU A 122 12.68 -5.20 4.95
CA LEU A 122 12.40 -6.55 5.42
C LEU A 122 11.12 -7.11 4.81
N PHE A 123 10.09 -6.28 4.68
CA PHE A 123 8.80 -6.69 4.19
C PHE A 123 8.80 -6.92 2.67
N LEU A 124 9.45 -6.06 1.89
CA LEU A 124 9.57 -6.20 0.43
C LEU A 124 10.21 -7.54 0.03
N ASP A 125 11.17 -8.04 0.80
CA ASP A 125 11.81 -9.34 0.57
C ASP A 125 10.83 -10.52 0.76
N LYS A 126 9.72 -10.31 1.48
CA LYS A 126 8.65 -11.28 1.68
C LYS A 126 7.56 -11.22 0.63
N ILE A 127 7.43 -10.08 -0.07
CA ILE A 127 6.49 -9.92 -1.18
C ILE A 127 7.07 -10.61 -2.42
N THR A 128 7.01 -11.94 -2.41
CA THR A 128 7.46 -12.79 -3.51
C THR A 128 6.41 -13.87 -3.80
N ASP A 129 6.32 -14.28 -5.06
CA ASP A 129 5.47 -15.37 -5.52
C ASP A 129 3.96 -15.18 -5.26
N LEU A 130 3.49 -13.94 -5.20
CA LEU A 130 2.06 -13.61 -5.11
C LEU A 130 1.48 -13.48 -6.52
N PRO A 131 0.67 -14.45 -7.01
CA PRO A 131 0.37 -14.53 -8.42
C PRO A 131 -0.52 -13.38 -8.92
N ASP A 132 -1.47 -12.97 -8.09
CA ASP A 132 -2.45 -11.98 -8.48
C ASP A 132 -2.04 -10.56 -8.06
N LEU A 133 -0.94 -10.42 -7.29
CA LEU A 133 -0.51 -9.13 -6.76
C LEU A 133 0.10 -8.28 -7.88
N VAL A 134 -0.66 -7.27 -8.28
CA VAL A 134 -0.28 -6.33 -9.35
C VAL A 134 -0.22 -4.89 -8.87
N LYS A 135 -0.75 -4.59 -7.68
CA LYS A 135 -0.82 -3.21 -7.16
C LYS A 135 -0.21 -3.11 -5.77
N LEU A 136 0.72 -2.16 -5.63
CA LEU A 136 1.33 -1.80 -4.36
C LEU A 136 1.13 -0.31 -4.11
N ASP A 137 0.56 0.03 -2.95
CA ASP A 137 0.35 1.42 -2.56
C ASP A 137 1.07 1.71 -1.25
N PHE A 138 1.65 2.90 -1.17
CA PHE A 138 2.35 3.41 -0.02
C PHE A 138 1.64 4.64 0.49
N ILE A 139 1.29 4.63 1.77
CA ILE A 139 0.52 5.68 2.43
C ILE A 139 1.38 6.22 3.56
N ASN A 140 1.70 7.51 3.48
CA ASN A 140 2.46 8.22 4.49
C ASN A 140 3.76 7.47 4.81
N LEU A 141 4.52 7.16 3.75
CA LEU A 141 5.83 6.53 3.84
C LEU A 141 6.83 7.59 4.33
N ARG A 142 7.31 7.42 5.57
CA ARG A 142 8.14 8.40 6.28
C ARG A 142 9.59 7.93 6.26
N GLU A 143 10.49 8.90 6.43
CA GLU A 143 11.95 8.76 6.44
C GLU A 143 12.64 8.83 5.07
N ASN A 144 13.93 9.21 5.08
CA ASN A 144 14.71 9.38 3.86
C ASN A 144 15.09 7.99 3.33
N HIS A 145 14.18 7.37 2.59
CA HIS A 145 14.44 6.09 1.95
C HIS A 145 15.76 6.13 1.19
N GLY A 146 16.66 5.23 1.58
CA GLY A 146 17.99 5.10 1.00
C GLY A 146 17.97 5.02 -0.53
N GLU A 147 19.11 5.36 -1.12
CA GLU A 147 19.34 5.22 -2.56
C GLU A 147 19.05 3.76 -3.00
N GLY A 148 18.15 3.57 -3.97
CA GLY A 148 17.78 2.24 -4.47
C GLY A 148 16.46 1.67 -3.94
N SER A 149 15.86 2.26 -2.91
CA SER A 149 14.55 1.87 -2.37
C SER A 149 13.45 1.79 -3.43
N LEU A 150 13.33 2.80 -4.29
CA LEU A 150 12.37 2.79 -5.39
C LEU A 150 12.62 1.62 -6.35
N GLY A 151 13.87 1.31 -6.68
CA GLY A 151 14.20 0.19 -7.54
C GLY A 151 13.76 -1.14 -6.94
N LYS A 152 14.00 -1.34 -5.64
CA LYS A 152 13.54 -2.53 -4.90
C LYS A 152 12.01 -2.62 -4.85
N ILE A 153 11.33 -1.50 -4.66
CA ILE A 153 9.85 -1.42 -4.71
C ILE A 153 9.33 -1.80 -6.09
N LEU A 154 9.91 -1.25 -7.17
CA LEU A 154 9.48 -1.53 -8.54
C LEU A 154 9.79 -2.98 -8.96
N ALA A 155 10.87 -3.56 -8.42
CA ALA A 155 11.27 -4.95 -8.62
C ALA A 155 10.46 -5.96 -7.77
N ALA A 156 9.68 -5.47 -6.79
CA ALA A 156 9.00 -6.33 -5.84
C ALA A 156 8.06 -7.31 -6.54
N ASN A 157 7.82 -8.45 -5.89
CA ASN A 157 7.05 -9.56 -6.44
C ASN A 157 7.59 -10.07 -7.80
N LYS A 158 8.92 -10.10 -7.98
CA LYS A 158 9.59 -10.59 -9.21
C LYS A 158 9.10 -9.85 -10.46
N ASP A 159 9.11 -8.52 -10.41
CA ASP A 159 8.70 -7.62 -11.49
C ASP A 159 7.25 -7.78 -11.97
N ARG A 160 6.35 -8.41 -11.19
CA ARG A 160 4.95 -8.65 -11.60
C ARG A 160 4.02 -7.45 -11.41
N LEU A 161 4.48 -6.44 -10.67
CA LEU A 161 3.70 -5.25 -10.38
C LEU A 161 3.35 -4.51 -11.68
N LYS A 162 2.11 -4.01 -11.73
CA LYS A 162 1.59 -3.16 -12.80
C LYS A 162 1.33 -1.73 -12.32
N SER A 163 1.06 -1.55 -11.03
CA SER A 163 0.74 -0.26 -10.43
C SER A 163 1.52 -0.09 -9.13
N VAL A 164 2.21 1.04 -9.01
CA VAL A 164 2.84 1.48 -7.77
C VAL A 164 2.40 2.91 -7.48
N SER A 165 1.91 3.18 -6.27
CA SER A 165 1.48 4.53 -5.90
C SER A 165 2.02 4.96 -4.54
N PHE A 166 2.42 6.23 -4.45
CA PHE A 166 2.78 6.92 -3.22
C PHE A 166 1.76 8.05 -3.01
N ASP A 167 1.17 8.15 -1.83
CA ASP A 167 0.26 9.24 -1.49
C ASP A 167 1.00 10.58 -1.33
N SER A 168 0.25 11.69 -1.21
CA SER A 168 0.83 13.03 -1.06
C SER A 168 1.67 13.22 0.19
N ASP A 169 1.44 12.40 1.22
CA ASP A 169 2.07 12.53 2.54
C ASP A 169 3.39 11.74 2.62
N SER A 170 3.67 10.90 1.63
CA SER A 170 4.92 10.14 1.52
C SER A 170 6.12 11.04 1.17
N ILE A 171 7.31 10.69 1.65
CA ILE A 171 8.52 11.46 1.34
C ILE A 171 8.94 11.28 -0.13
N GLY A 172 9.42 12.36 -0.73
CA GLY A 172 9.93 12.33 -2.10
C GLY A 172 11.24 11.54 -2.24
N PHE A 173 11.36 10.77 -3.32
CA PHE A 173 12.57 10.03 -3.65
C PHE A 173 13.66 10.94 -4.23
N THR A 174 14.92 10.55 -3.96
CA THR A 174 16.13 11.12 -4.59
C THR A 174 16.86 10.02 -5.35
N PHE A 175 17.39 10.34 -6.53
CA PHE A 175 18.31 9.44 -7.25
C PHE A 175 19.71 10.02 -7.22
N ASN A 176 20.68 9.20 -6.87
CA ASN A 176 22.10 9.53 -7.03
C ASN A 176 22.56 9.15 -8.44
N ARG A 177 23.65 9.77 -8.89
CA ARG A 177 24.20 9.58 -10.23
C ARG A 177 24.60 8.13 -10.53
N ALA A 178 24.90 7.32 -9.52
CA ALA A 178 25.29 5.92 -9.73
C ALA A 178 24.19 5.08 -10.42
N ILE A 179 22.92 5.44 -10.23
CA ILE A 179 21.79 4.72 -10.87
C ILE A 179 21.76 4.96 -12.39
N TYR A 180 22.41 6.00 -12.92
CA TYR A 180 22.49 6.19 -14.38
C TYR A 180 23.35 5.12 -15.06
N ASP A 181 24.27 4.48 -14.33
CA ASP A 181 25.23 3.54 -14.91
C ASP A 181 24.71 2.08 -14.94
N GLU A 182 23.71 1.75 -14.12
CA GLU A 182 23.05 0.44 -14.11
C GLU A 182 21.69 0.52 -14.81
N MET A 183 21.56 -0.14 -15.98
CA MET A 183 20.32 -0.20 -16.76
C MET A 183 19.25 -1.06 -16.06
N PHE A 184 18.59 -0.51 -15.04
CA PHE A 184 17.36 -1.09 -14.52
C PHE A 184 16.16 -0.70 -15.41
N CYS A 185 15.28 -1.66 -15.68
CA CYS A 185 14.09 -1.44 -16.50
C CYS A 185 12.94 -2.31 -15.97
N TYR A 186 11.81 -1.67 -15.69
CA TYR A 186 10.60 -2.24 -15.12
C TYR A 186 9.44 -2.11 -16.13
N PRO A 187 9.44 -2.88 -17.24
CA PRO A 187 8.51 -2.71 -18.36
C PRO A 187 7.06 -3.10 -18.02
N ASN A 188 6.85 -3.79 -16.90
CA ASN A 188 5.54 -4.26 -16.44
C ASN A 188 4.73 -3.16 -15.74
N ILE A 189 5.40 -2.15 -15.19
CA ILE A 189 4.75 -1.00 -14.54
C ILE A 189 4.03 -0.16 -15.60
N LYS A 190 2.71 -0.05 -15.44
CA LYS A 190 1.82 0.75 -16.29
C LYS A 190 1.29 1.99 -15.59
N GLU A 191 1.23 1.97 -14.27
CA GLU A 191 0.76 3.08 -13.46
C GLU A 191 1.79 3.39 -12.37
N LEU A 192 2.25 4.63 -12.32
CA LEU A 192 3.16 5.12 -11.29
C LEU A 192 2.67 6.47 -10.78
N THR A 193 2.41 6.56 -9.48
CA THR A 193 2.26 7.83 -8.77
C THR A 193 3.43 7.95 -7.82
N VAL A 194 4.29 8.97 -7.96
CA VAL A 194 5.53 9.08 -7.19
C VAL A 194 5.80 10.51 -6.72
N ASN A 195 6.38 10.62 -5.53
CA ASN A 195 6.80 11.90 -4.97
C ASN A 195 8.29 12.11 -5.29
N LEU A 196 8.65 13.25 -5.86
CA LEU A 196 10.02 13.55 -6.28
C LEU A 196 10.50 14.86 -5.66
N LYS A 197 11.69 14.81 -5.04
CA LYS A 197 12.34 16.02 -4.49
C LYS A 197 13.01 16.87 -5.57
N ILE A 198 13.33 16.33 -6.74
CA ILE A 198 14.03 17.04 -7.82
C ILE A 198 13.38 16.72 -9.18
N GLY A 199 12.89 17.74 -9.90
CA GLY A 199 12.24 17.57 -11.20
C GLY A 199 13.14 17.00 -12.33
N LYS A 200 14.47 17.04 -12.19
CA LYS A 200 15.39 16.39 -13.14
C LYS A 200 15.24 14.85 -13.18
N LEU A 201 14.59 14.27 -12.17
CA LEU A 201 14.42 12.83 -12.01
C LEU A 201 13.31 12.24 -12.88
N VAL A 202 12.43 13.07 -13.44
CA VAL A 202 11.34 12.66 -14.33
C VAL A 202 11.87 11.86 -15.53
N ARG A 203 13.01 12.27 -16.08
CA ARG A 203 13.64 11.58 -17.22
C ARG A 203 14.13 10.18 -16.87
N VAL A 204 14.72 10.03 -15.69
CA VAL A 204 15.20 8.75 -15.17
C VAL A 204 14.03 7.78 -15.06
N ILE A 205 12.89 8.26 -14.55
CA ILE A 205 11.69 7.43 -14.40
C ILE A 205 11.18 6.96 -15.76
N PHE A 206 11.17 7.79 -16.79
CA PHE A 206 10.77 7.34 -18.12
C PHE A 206 11.67 6.26 -18.72
N GLN A 207 12.96 6.22 -18.33
CA GLN A 207 13.86 5.13 -18.71
C GLN A 207 13.59 3.87 -17.88
N LEU A 208 13.31 4.04 -16.58
CA LEU A 208 12.99 2.94 -15.65
C LEU A 208 11.65 2.26 -15.98
N VAL A 209 10.62 3.01 -16.40
CA VAL A 209 9.28 2.49 -16.68
C VAL A 209 8.82 2.85 -18.10
N PRO A 210 9.43 2.27 -19.14
CA PRO A 210 9.26 2.73 -20.53
C PRO A 210 7.85 2.54 -21.10
N HIS A 211 7.04 1.66 -20.50
CA HIS A 211 5.67 1.36 -20.94
C HIS A 211 4.59 1.93 -20.04
N ILE A 212 4.89 3.04 -19.36
CA ILE A 212 3.95 3.70 -18.46
C ILE A 212 2.75 4.28 -19.23
N ASN A 213 1.54 3.98 -18.75
CA ASN A 213 0.28 4.48 -19.27
C ASN A 213 -0.25 5.67 -18.45
N ARG A 214 -0.10 5.61 -17.13
CA ARG A 214 -0.48 6.66 -16.19
C ARG A 214 0.73 7.05 -15.36
N PHE A 215 1.10 8.32 -15.40
CA PHE A 215 2.22 8.83 -14.63
C PHE A 215 1.85 10.10 -13.88
N HIS A 216 1.76 9.99 -12.56
CA HIS A 216 1.44 11.11 -11.67
C HIS A 216 2.65 11.43 -10.81
N ILE A 217 3.00 12.70 -10.73
CA ILE A 217 4.17 13.17 -10.00
C ILE A 217 3.73 14.21 -8.99
N ASN A 218 4.12 14.03 -7.73
CA ASN A 218 4.02 15.07 -6.73
C ASN A 218 5.42 15.64 -6.48
N CYS A 219 5.60 16.94 -6.69
CA CYS A 219 6.90 17.61 -6.55
C CYS A 219 6.88 18.67 -5.46
N ASP A 220 7.99 18.80 -4.74
CA ASP A 220 8.17 19.91 -3.82
C ASP A 220 8.34 21.24 -4.59
N PRO A 221 7.69 22.34 -4.16
CA PRO A 221 7.65 23.62 -4.88
C PRO A 221 9.03 24.29 -5.02
N LEU A 222 10.02 23.90 -4.22
CA LEU A 222 11.38 24.45 -4.24
C LEU A 222 12.32 23.74 -5.23
N SER A 223 11.85 22.68 -5.89
CA SER A 223 12.67 21.90 -6.81
C SER A 223 12.72 22.55 -8.19
N TYR A 224 13.65 23.50 -8.35
CA TYR A 224 13.92 24.15 -9.64
C TYR A 224 14.07 23.10 -10.76
N LEU A 225 13.14 23.09 -11.70
CA LEU A 225 13.27 22.45 -13.00
C LEU A 225 14.37 23.18 -13.78
N GLY A 226 15.64 22.93 -13.43
CA GLY A 226 16.76 23.34 -14.27
C GLY A 226 16.60 22.61 -15.60
N ILE A 227 16.05 23.29 -16.60
CA ILE A 227 15.83 22.79 -17.96
C ILE A 227 17.20 22.51 -18.56
N SER A 228 17.74 21.31 -18.37
CA SER A 228 18.89 20.85 -19.16
C SER A 228 18.35 20.36 -20.50
N THR A 229 18.54 21.13 -21.56
CA THR A 229 18.30 20.69 -22.93
C THR A 229 19.30 19.58 -23.27
N SER A 230 18.86 18.32 -23.26
CA SER A 230 19.62 17.18 -23.77
C SER A 230 18.71 16.31 -24.64
N PRO A 231 19.25 15.62 -25.65
CA PRO A 231 18.47 15.04 -26.74
C PRO A 231 17.91 13.65 -26.40
N ASN A 232 16.76 13.33 -27.02
CA ASN A 232 16.12 12.03 -27.15
C ASN A 232 15.69 11.31 -25.86
N ILE A 233 14.60 11.81 -25.24
CA ILE A 233 13.69 10.93 -24.50
C ILE A 233 13.00 10.05 -25.55
N SER A 234 13.08 8.73 -25.43
CA SER A 234 12.29 7.82 -26.27
C SER A 234 10.82 8.27 -26.22
N PRO A 235 10.12 8.35 -27.36
CA PRO A 235 8.75 8.83 -27.36
C PRO A 235 7.93 8.03 -26.35
N LEU A 236 7.18 8.73 -25.50
CA LEU A 236 6.30 8.14 -24.49
C LEU A 236 5.02 7.63 -25.16
N VAL A 237 5.18 6.66 -26.06
CA VAL A 237 4.12 6.16 -26.96
C VAL A 237 2.91 5.62 -26.18
N HIS A 238 3.14 5.16 -24.94
CA HIS A 238 2.12 4.53 -24.11
C HIS A 238 1.42 5.48 -23.13
N LEU A 239 1.98 6.68 -22.88
CA LEU A 239 1.47 7.60 -21.87
C LEU A 239 0.13 8.20 -22.30
N LYS A 240 -0.92 7.90 -21.53
CA LYS A 240 -2.30 8.37 -21.76
C LYS A 240 -2.74 9.41 -20.73
N ASP A 241 -2.21 9.32 -19.52
CA ASP A 241 -2.59 10.16 -18.39
C ASP A 241 -1.32 10.64 -17.68
N PHE A 242 -1.11 11.95 -17.69
CA PHE A 242 0.02 12.60 -17.05
C PHE A 242 -0.47 13.71 -16.14
N GLN A 243 -0.04 13.67 -14.88
CA GLN A 243 -0.35 14.71 -13.91
C GLN A 243 0.92 15.09 -13.16
N MET A 244 1.08 16.38 -12.92
CA MET A 244 2.16 16.91 -12.10
C MET A 244 1.54 17.88 -11.10
N ASN A 245 1.60 17.51 -9.83
CA ASN A 245 1.09 18.28 -8.73
C ASN A 245 2.28 18.87 -7.96
N THR A 246 2.16 20.12 -7.55
CA THR A 246 3.05 20.70 -6.55
C THR A 246 2.49 20.43 -5.18
N ILE A 247 3.27 19.79 -4.30
CA ILE A 247 2.89 19.61 -2.89
C ILE A 247 2.95 20.98 -2.24
N HIS A 248 1.81 21.67 -2.15
CA HIS A 248 1.73 22.89 -1.36
C HIS A 248 1.87 22.52 0.10
N ILE A 249 3.09 22.68 0.62
CA ILE A 249 3.33 22.57 2.05
C ILE A 249 2.75 23.84 2.71
N SER A 250 1.43 23.92 2.85
CA SER A 250 0.78 24.98 3.61
C SER A 250 0.96 24.69 5.11
N TRP A 251 2.09 25.12 5.67
CA TRP A 251 2.17 25.34 7.11
C TRP A 251 1.49 26.68 7.41
N SER A 252 0.29 26.65 7.98
CA SER A 252 -0.22 27.81 8.71
C SER A 252 0.33 27.75 10.14
N PHE A 253 1.38 28.53 10.42
CA PHE A 253 1.74 28.84 11.81
C PHE A 253 0.84 29.96 12.33
N ASN A 254 0.19 29.75 13.48
CA ASN A 254 0.06 30.74 14.57
C ASN A 254 -0.80 30.18 15.70
N GLU A 255 -0.17 29.63 16.73
CA GLU A 255 -0.58 29.91 18.11
C GLU A 255 0.70 30.23 18.90
N ASN A 256 1.03 31.52 18.93
CA ASN A 256 1.85 32.08 20.00
C ASN A 256 0.98 32.08 21.27
N SER A 257 1.38 31.30 22.26
CA SER A 257 1.01 31.48 23.67
C SER A 257 2.22 31.98 24.44
#